data_AF-A0A2T3FUX4-F1
#
_entry.id   AF-A0A2T3FUX4-F1
#
_cell.length_a   1.000
_cell.length_b   1.000
_cell.length_c   1.000
_cell.angle_alpha   90.00
_cell.angle_beta   90.00
_cell.angle_gamma   90.00
#
_symmetry.space_group_name_H-M   'P 1'
#
loop_
_entity.id
_entity.type
_entity.pdbx_description
1 polymer ?
#
loop_
_entity_poly.entity_id
_entity_poly.type
_entity_poly.pdbx_seq_one_letter_code
_entity_poly.pdbx_strand_id
1 'polypeptide(L)' 'MSGYNIDIADMQCWVFRMAQSKWKMSPSDCAELFKKYDILGFIADCYDILHLNSYECALHDVETLLKNRGVTV' A
#
# COMPACT_ATOMS: atom_id res chain seq x y z
N MET A 1 -14.59 -13.42 8.48
CA MET A 1 -13.24 -12.90 8.11
C MET A 1 -12.28 -13.48 9.14
N SER A 2 -11.21 -14.15 8.72
CA SER A 2 -10.19 -14.66 9.66
C SER A 2 -9.40 -13.49 10.26
N GLY A 3 -8.74 -13.69 11.40
CA GLY A 3 -7.84 -12.68 11.99
C GLY A 3 -6.79 -12.19 10.98
N TYR A 4 -6.18 -13.13 10.25
CA TYR A 4 -5.26 -12.86 9.15
C TYR A 4 -5.79 -11.88 8.09
N ASN A 5 -7.05 -12.06 7.66
CA ASN A 5 -7.66 -11.15 6.67
C ASN A 5 -7.93 -9.76 7.25
N ILE A 6 -8.19 -9.66 8.56
CA ILE A 6 -8.33 -8.38 9.26
C ILE A 6 -6.97 -7.69 9.33
N ASP A 7 -5.91 -8.41 9.65
CA ASP A 7 -4.56 -7.86 9.74
C ASP A 7 -4.06 -7.33 8.39
N ILE A 8 -4.35 -8.04 7.29
CA ILE A 8 -4.10 -7.55 5.92
C ILE A 8 -4.85 -6.25 5.66
N ALA A 9 -6.14 -6.21 5.98
CA ALA A 9 -6.98 -5.03 5.75
C ALA A 9 -6.51 -3.82 6.58
N ASP A 10 -6.07 -4.05 7.82
CA ASP A 10 -5.51 -3.01 8.69
C ASP A 10 -4.21 -2.46 8.10
N MET A 11 -3.32 -3.32 7.63
CA MET A 11 -2.08 -2.91 6.97
C MET A 11 -2.35 -2.12 5.69
N GLN A 12 -3.27 -2.60 4.84
CA GLN A 12 -3.73 -1.89 3.65
C GLN A 12 -4.23 -0.48 3.98
N CYS A 13 -5.05 -0.34 5.03
CA CYS A 13 -5.55 0.95 5.49
C CYS A 13 -4.44 1.88 5.99
N TRP A 14 -3.46 1.34 6.73
CA TRP A 14 -2.33 2.11 7.24
C TRP A 14 -1.41 2.60 6.12
N VAL A 15 -1.01 1.72 5.20
CA VAL A 15 -0.17 2.09 4.06
C VAL A 15 -0.88 3.13 3.20
N PHE A 16 -2.19 2.99 2.96
CA PHE A 16 -2.99 3.98 2.24
C PHE A 16 -2.95 5.36 2.91
N ARG A 17 -3.20 5.44 4.22
CA ARG A 17 -3.16 6.71 4.98
C ARG A 17 -1.77 7.35 4.97
N MET A 18 -0.72 6.54 5.07
CA MET A 18 0.66 7.02 5.00
C MET A 18 0.99 7.54 3.60
N ALA A 19 0.58 6.84 2.55
CA ALA A 19 0.74 7.28 1.17
C ALA A 19 0.07 8.64 0.92
N GLN A 20 -1.19 8.83 1.36
CA GLN A 20 -1.88 10.13 1.25
C GLN A 20 -1.09 11.26 1.92
N SER A 21 -0.59 11.01 3.13
CA SER A 21 0.15 11.99 3.91
C SER A 21 1.51 12.33 3.26
N LYS A 22 2.22 11.31 2.79
CA LYS A 22 3.56 11.46 2.22
C LYS A 22 3.53 12.10 0.83
N TRP A 23 2.64 11.65 -0.03
CA TRP A 23 2.50 12.12 -1.42
C TRP A 23 1.63 13.38 -1.53
N LYS A 24 1.05 13.85 -0.40
CA LYS A 24 0.15 15.00 -0.33
C LYS A 24 -1.00 14.89 -1.33
N MET A 25 -1.49 13.67 -1.54
CA MET A 25 -2.59 13.36 -2.47
C MET A 25 -3.93 13.37 -1.75
N SER A 26 -4.97 13.77 -2.47
CA SER A 26 -6.34 13.62 -1.99
C SER A 26 -6.69 12.12 -1.82
N PRO A 27 -7.66 11.77 -0.96
CA PRO A 27 -8.12 10.40 -0.86
C PRO A 27 -8.60 9.79 -2.18
N SER A 28 -9.24 10.59 -3.04
CA SER A 28 -9.70 10.13 -4.35
C SER A 28 -8.54 9.80 -5.28
N ASP A 29 -7.56 10.69 -5.41
CA ASP A 29 -6.43 10.47 -6.33
C ASP A 29 -5.58 9.29 -5.87
N CYS A 30 -5.35 9.17 -4.55
CA CYS A 30 -4.65 8.04 -3.97
C CYS A 30 -5.42 6.73 -4.21
N ALA A 31 -6.74 6.73 -4.04
CA ALA A 31 -7.57 5.55 -4.28
C ALA A 31 -7.57 5.13 -5.76
N GLU A 32 -7.64 6.09 -6.69
CA GLU A 32 -7.51 5.81 -8.12
C GLU A 32 -6.15 5.21 -8.47
N LEU A 33 -5.08 5.73 -7.87
CA LEU A 33 -3.73 5.19 -8.05
C LEU A 33 -3.61 3.76 -7.51
N PHE A 34 -4.08 3.52 -6.28
CA PHE A 34 -4.07 2.21 -5.64
C PHE A 34 -4.87 1.19 -6.45
N LYS A 35 -6.02 1.60 -7.01
CA LYS A 35 -6.84 0.76 -7.87
C LYS A 35 -6.18 0.48 -9.21
N LYS A 36 -5.62 1.51 -9.87
CA LYS A 36 -4.98 1.40 -11.18
C LYS A 36 -3.79 0.44 -11.17
N TYR A 37 -3.05 0.41 -10.06
CA TYR A 37 -1.87 -0.42 -9.90
C TYR A 37 -2.07 -1.62 -8.97
N ASP A 38 -3.31 -1.93 -8.61
CA ASP A 38 -3.64 -3.05 -7.72
C ASP A 38 -2.73 -3.15 -6.47
N ILE A 39 -2.50 -1.99 -5.84
CA ILE A 39 -1.55 -1.88 -4.72
C ILE A 39 -2.06 -2.66 -3.50
N LEU A 40 -3.38 -2.71 -3.30
CA LEU A 40 -4.00 -3.50 -2.24
C LEU A 40 -3.81 -5.01 -2.47
N GLY A 41 -3.94 -5.47 -3.72
CA GLY A 41 -3.63 -6.85 -4.11
C GLY A 41 -2.18 -7.19 -3.82
N PHE A 42 -1.24 -6.31 -4.21
CA PHE A 42 0.18 -6.47 -3.89
C PHE A 42 0.44 -6.60 -2.38
N ILE A 43 -0.17 -5.75 -1.55
CA ILE A 43 -0.01 -5.81 -0.09
C ILE A 43 -0.56 -7.13 0.47
N ALA A 44 -1.69 -7.63 -0.05
CA ALA A 44 -2.26 -8.91 0.37
C ALA A 44 -1.36 -10.09 -0.04
N ASP A 45 -0.89 -10.10 -1.29
CA ASP A 45 -0.04 -11.18 -1.82
C ASP A 45 1.33 -11.23 -1.13
N CYS A 46 1.84 -10.09 -0.67
CA CYS A 46 3.14 -9.97 -0.01
C CYS A 46 3.04 -9.82 1.52
N TYR A 47 1.85 -9.98 2.10
CA TYR A 47 1.61 -9.72 3.53
C TYR A 47 2.56 -10.51 4.43
N ASP A 48 2.80 -11.80 4.14
CA ASP A 48 3.68 -12.68 4.92
C ASP A 48 5.12 -12.17 5.06
N ILE A 49 5.58 -11.31 4.15
CA ILE A 49 6.89 -10.66 4.20
C ILE A 49 6.78 -9.24 4.74
N LEU A 50 5.76 -8.50 4.29
CA LEU A 50 5.57 -7.09 4.63
C LEU A 50 5.27 -6.89 6.13
N HIS A 51 4.47 -7.77 6.75
CA HIS A 51 4.04 -7.63 8.15
C HIS A 51 5.18 -7.80 9.17
N LEU A 52 6.31 -8.37 8.76
CA LEU A 52 7.51 -8.51 9.58
C LEU A 52 8.34 -7.21 9.63
N ASN A 53 8.04 -6.25 8.74
CA ASN A 53 8.72 -4.97 8.62
C ASN A 53 7.83 -3.82 9.14
N SER A 54 8.39 -2.61 9.19
CA SER A 54 7.60 -1.41 9.53
C SER A 54 6.70 -0.98 8.38
N TYR A 55 5.65 -0.21 8.66
CA TYR A 55 4.75 0.32 7.63
C TYR A 55 5.48 1.27 6.66
N GLU A 56 6.54 1.93 7.09
CA GLU A 56 7.40 2.75 6.23
C GLU A 56 8.12 1.89 5.17
N CYS A 57 8.59 0.69 5.53
CA CYS A 57 9.16 -0.25 4.59
C CYS A 57 8.12 -0.71 3.57
N ALA A 58 6.91 -1.04 4.04
CA ALA A 58 5.82 -1.43 3.14
C ALA A 58 5.44 -0.31 2.15
N LEU A 59 5.40 0.95 2.62
CA LEU A 59 5.18 2.10 1.74
C LEU A 59 6.33 2.27 0.74
N HIS A 60 7.58 2.03 1.15
CA HIS A 60 8.72 2.08 0.24
C HIS A 60 8.65 0.99 -0.86
N ASP A 61 8.20 -0.21 -0.52
CA ASP A 61 7.98 -1.28 -1.50
C ASP A 61 6.88 -0.91 -2.50
N VAL A 62 5.81 -0.25 -2.04
CA VAL A 62 4.77 0.31 -2.90
C VAL A 62 5.34 1.40 -3.84
N GLU A 63 6.19 2.30 -3.33
CA GLU A 63 6.86 3.32 -4.16
C GLU A 63 7.79 2.67 -5.21
N THR A 64 8.48 1.59 -4.83
CA THR A 64 9.33 0.82 -5.74
C THR A 64 8.52 0.13 -6.83
N LEU A 65 7.38 -0.47 -6.49
CA LEU A 65 6.43 -1.03 -7.44
C LEU A 65 5.95 0.02 -8.45
N LEU A 66 5.55 1.19 -7.96
CA LEU A 66 5.09 2.32 -8.79
C LEU A 66 6.19 2.81 -9.72
N LYS A 67 7.42 2.98 -9.20
CA LYS A 67 8.59 3.38 -9.99
C LYS A 67 8.91 2.39 -11.09
N ASN A 68 8.86 1.09 -10.81
CA ASN A 68 9.06 0.03 -11.81
C ASN A 68 7.99 0.04 -12.90
N ARG A 69 6.83 0.64 -12.64
CA ARG A 69 5.74 0.86 -13.60
C ARG A 69 5.76 2.24 -14.25
N GLY A 70 6.83 3.01 -14.05
CA GLY A 70 7.04 4.33 -14.64
C GLY A 70 6.27 5.47 -13.97
N VAL A 71 5.82 5.28 -12.72
CA VAL A 71 5.10 6.29 -11.94
C VAL A 71 6.02 6.92 -10.91
N THR A 72 6.00 8.24 -10.83
CA THR A 72 6.65 9.01 -9.76
C THR A 72 5.56 9.64 -8.90
N VAL A 73 5.63 9.41 -7.59
CA VAL A 73 4.69 9.90 -6.56
C VAL A 73 5.37 10.84 -5.59
#